data_AF-A0A0F6A0V1-F1
#
_entry.id   AF-A0A0F6A0V1-F1
#
_cell.length_a   1.000
_cell.length_b   1.000
_cell.length_c   1.000
_cell.angle_alpha   90.00
_cell.angle_beta   90.00
_cell.angle_gamma   90.00
#
_symmetry.space_group_name_H-M   'P 1'
#
loop_
_entity.id
_entity.type
_entity.pdbx_description
1 polymer ?
#
loop_
_entity_poly.entity_id
_entity_poly.type
_entity_poly.pdbx_seq_one_letter_code
_entity_poly.pdbx_strand_id
1 'polypeptide(L)'
;MERYDDQDFIRMFAKDPVAFFKGEDGFFFRQPDWGVHMYYRSMSVFFRRIKNNDISLQEFEHGFELFINSLGVGSEDFEHFESNICAFYQCMIDDKEPVPDFFEIGRSCRISAERYLSLVSLDYSNNHYYQVVKTKYSQAAINEIW
;
A
#
# COMPACT_ATOMS: atom_id res chain seq x y z
N MET A 1 14.46 4.68 -16.42
CA MET A 1 13.12 4.08 -16.43
C MET A 1 12.16 5.18 -16.80
N GLU A 2 11.43 5.01 -17.89
CA GLU A 2 10.42 5.97 -18.37
C GLU A 2 9.21 5.85 -17.45
N ARG A 3 8.68 6.99 -16.98
CA ARG A 3 7.51 7.01 -16.11
C ARG A 3 6.26 6.96 -16.97
N TYR A 4 5.22 6.28 -16.49
CA TYR A 4 3.93 6.37 -17.15
C TYR A 4 3.42 7.81 -17.10
N ASP A 5 2.84 8.26 -18.21
CA ASP A 5 2.01 9.46 -18.18
C ASP A 5 0.71 9.20 -17.41
N ASP A 6 -0.09 10.24 -17.24
CA ASP A 6 -1.33 10.18 -16.46
C ASP A 6 -2.30 9.10 -16.92
N GLN A 7 -2.46 8.91 -18.24
CA GLN A 7 -3.40 7.94 -18.80
C GLN A 7 -2.85 6.52 -18.72
N ASP A 8 -1.56 6.36 -19.03
CA ASP A 8 -0.87 5.09 -18.94
C ASP A 8 -0.78 4.62 -17.49
N PHE A 9 -0.65 5.51 -16.51
CA PHE A 9 -0.58 5.16 -15.10
C PHE A 9 -1.84 4.43 -14.63
N ILE A 10 -3.03 4.97 -14.94
CA ILE A 10 -4.31 4.35 -14.55
C ILE A 10 -4.53 3.07 -15.34
N ARG A 11 -4.29 3.09 -16.65
CA ARG A 11 -4.45 1.91 -17.52
C ARG A 11 -3.56 0.76 -17.05
N MET A 12 -2.33 1.05 -16.70
CA MET A 12 -1.38 0.05 -16.24
C MET A 12 -1.76 -0.45 -14.85
N PHE A 13 -2.30 0.38 -13.95
CA PHE A 13 -2.76 -0.09 -12.65
C PHE A 13 -3.93 -1.06 -12.81
N ALA A 14 -4.89 -0.74 -13.67
CA ALA A 14 -6.01 -1.62 -13.97
C ALA A 14 -5.55 -2.97 -14.58
N LYS A 15 -4.41 -2.98 -15.29
CA LYS A 15 -3.83 -4.18 -15.88
C LYS A 15 -3.04 -5.01 -14.86
N ASP A 16 -2.22 -4.35 -14.04
CA ASP A 16 -1.33 -4.99 -13.06
C ASP A 16 -1.18 -4.10 -11.81
N PRO A 17 -2.10 -4.22 -10.85
CA PRO A 17 -2.01 -3.46 -9.61
C PRO A 17 -0.84 -3.91 -8.75
N VAL A 18 -0.38 -5.17 -8.88
CA VAL A 18 0.73 -5.72 -8.08
C VAL A 18 2.02 -4.96 -8.40
N ALA A 19 2.30 -4.71 -9.68
CA ALA A 19 3.45 -3.91 -10.10
C ALA A 19 3.44 -2.49 -9.51
N PHE A 20 2.26 -1.87 -9.35
CA PHE A 20 2.14 -0.57 -8.67
C PHE A 20 2.59 -0.66 -7.21
N PHE A 21 2.05 -1.63 -6.45
CA PHE A 21 2.35 -1.75 -5.03
C PHE A 21 3.79 -2.24 -4.76
N LYS A 22 4.40 -3.00 -5.67
CA LYS A 22 5.85 -3.31 -5.59
C LYS A 22 6.75 -2.16 -6.02
N GLY A 23 6.18 -1.14 -6.66
CA GLY A 23 6.96 -0.08 -7.27
C GLY A 23 7.82 -0.63 -8.41
N GLU A 24 7.22 -1.39 -9.30
CA GLU A 24 7.88 -1.89 -10.49
C GLU A 24 7.44 -1.08 -11.71
N ASP A 25 8.11 -1.31 -12.83
CA ASP A 25 7.81 -0.66 -14.10
C ASP A 25 7.75 0.89 -14.04
N GLY A 26 6.85 1.49 -14.83
CA GLY A 26 6.66 2.94 -14.92
C GLY A 26 5.96 3.58 -13.71
N PHE A 27 5.59 2.82 -12.66
CA PHE A 27 4.96 3.34 -11.43
C PHE A 27 5.97 3.99 -10.48
N PHE A 28 7.26 3.77 -10.68
CA PHE A 28 8.28 4.16 -9.71
C PHE A 28 8.51 5.67 -9.65
N PHE A 29 8.06 6.29 -8.56
CA PHE A 29 8.44 7.66 -8.24
C PHE A 29 9.78 7.70 -7.51
N ARG A 30 10.88 7.74 -8.28
CA ARG A 30 12.23 7.92 -7.71
C ARG A 30 12.39 9.32 -7.08
N GLN A 31 12.61 9.39 -5.78
CA GLN A 31 13.20 10.55 -5.09
C GLN A 31 14.69 10.29 -4.79
N PRO A 32 15.54 11.33 -4.70
CA PRO A 32 16.97 11.16 -4.44
C PRO A 32 17.32 10.57 -3.07
N ASP A 33 16.41 10.61 -2.09
CA ASP A 33 16.58 10.03 -0.75
C ASP A 33 15.65 8.82 -0.58
N TRP A 34 16.28 7.65 -0.41
CA TRP A 34 15.73 6.35 -0.78
C TRP A 34 15.05 5.64 0.40
N GLY A 35 13.86 5.09 0.14
CA GLY A 35 13.19 4.14 1.03
C GLY A 35 11.69 4.42 1.12
N VAL A 36 11.29 5.12 2.18
CA VAL A 36 9.89 5.35 2.58
C VAL A 36 9.13 6.30 1.65
N HIS A 37 9.82 7.33 1.15
CA HIS A 37 9.18 8.43 0.42
C HIS A 37 8.62 8.02 -0.96
N MET A 38 8.95 6.83 -1.45
CA MET A 38 8.52 6.36 -2.77
C MET A 38 7.10 5.80 -2.73
N TYR A 39 6.80 4.88 -1.80
CA TYR A 39 5.46 4.31 -1.64
C TYR A 39 4.44 5.39 -1.31
N TYR A 40 4.73 6.24 -0.32
CA TYR A 40 3.85 7.36 0.03
C TYR A 40 3.60 8.29 -1.15
N ARG A 41 4.62 8.61 -1.96
CA ARG A 41 4.42 9.50 -3.11
C ARG A 41 3.59 8.85 -4.22
N SER A 42 3.82 7.58 -4.53
CA SER A 42 2.99 6.83 -5.48
C SER A 42 1.55 6.73 -4.98
N MET A 43 1.36 6.45 -3.70
CA MET A 43 0.04 6.40 -3.04
C MET A 43 -0.68 7.75 -3.09
N SER A 44 0.00 8.84 -2.78
CA SER A 44 -0.54 10.20 -2.81
C SER A 44 -0.94 10.63 -4.23
N VAL A 45 -0.14 10.27 -5.25
CA VAL A 45 -0.52 10.47 -6.65
C VAL A 45 -1.78 9.66 -6.98
N PHE A 46 -1.87 8.43 -6.51
CA PHE A 46 -3.03 7.57 -6.74
C PHE A 46 -4.31 8.13 -6.10
N PHE A 47 -4.26 8.58 -4.85
CA PHE A 47 -5.41 9.21 -4.18
C PHE A 47 -5.88 10.48 -4.89
N ARG A 48 -4.98 11.24 -5.53
CA ARG A 48 -5.37 12.35 -6.40
C ARG A 48 -6.20 11.91 -7.60
N ARG A 49 -5.90 10.74 -8.20
CA ARG A 49 -6.69 10.17 -9.29
C ARG A 49 -8.07 9.73 -8.81
N ILE A 50 -8.14 9.15 -7.61
CA ILE A 50 -9.42 8.80 -6.98
C ILE A 50 -10.27 10.07 -6.78
N LYS A 51 -9.69 11.15 -6.25
CA LYS A 51 -10.37 12.44 -6.09
C LYS A 51 -10.87 13.05 -7.40
N ASN A 52 -10.15 12.82 -8.49
CA ASN A 52 -10.53 13.29 -9.83
C ASN A 52 -11.58 12.40 -10.50
N ASN A 53 -11.98 11.29 -9.88
CA ASN A 53 -12.83 10.24 -10.46
C ASN A 53 -12.23 9.56 -11.70
N ASP A 54 -10.89 9.56 -11.81
CA ASP A 54 -10.21 8.84 -12.88
C ASP A 54 -10.18 7.32 -12.62
N ILE A 55 -10.28 6.93 -11.35
CA ILE A 55 -10.38 5.56 -10.86
C ILE A 55 -11.20 5.53 -9.57
N SER A 56 -11.97 4.47 -9.33
CA SER A 56 -12.77 4.36 -8.11
C SER A 56 -11.95 3.89 -6.91
N LEU A 57 -12.42 4.24 -5.72
CA LEU A 57 -11.84 3.75 -4.47
C LEU A 57 -11.95 2.21 -4.36
N GLN A 58 -13.02 1.63 -4.90
CA GLN A 58 -13.24 0.18 -4.92
C GLN A 58 -12.23 -0.54 -5.82
N GLU A 59 -11.90 0.02 -6.98
CA GLU A 59 -10.85 -0.53 -7.85
C GLU A 59 -9.48 -0.48 -7.16
N PHE A 60 -9.21 0.59 -6.40
CA PHE A 60 -7.99 0.68 -5.62
C PHE A 60 -7.94 -0.33 -4.46
N GLU A 61 -9.02 -0.45 -3.67
CA GLU A 61 -9.15 -1.44 -2.58
C GLU A 61 -8.97 -2.87 -3.12
N HIS A 62 -9.57 -3.19 -4.26
CA HIS A 62 -9.40 -4.48 -4.91
C HIS A 62 -7.98 -4.71 -5.41
N GLY A 63 -7.33 -3.68 -5.98
CA GLY A 63 -5.92 -3.77 -6.36
C GLY A 63 -5.00 -4.04 -5.17
N PHE A 64 -5.27 -3.40 -4.02
CA PHE A 64 -4.52 -3.61 -2.78
C PHE A 64 -4.71 -5.04 -2.26
N GLU A 65 -5.95 -5.54 -2.28
CA GLU A 65 -6.26 -6.94 -1.95
C GLU A 65 -5.48 -7.92 -2.84
N LEU A 66 -5.48 -7.71 -4.17
CA LEU A 66 -4.75 -8.54 -5.12
C LEU A 66 -3.24 -8.53 -4.85
N PHE A 67 -2.68 -7.37 -4.53
CA PHE A 67 -1.29 -7.25 -4.10
C PHE A 67 -1.00 -8.10 -2.88
N ILE A 68 -1.75 -7.95 -1.78
CA ILE A 68 -1.52 -8.74 -0.56
C ILE A 68 -1.63 -10.24 -0.84
N ASN A 69 -2.59 -10.63 -1.69
CA ASN A 69 -2.79 -12.02 -2.08
C ASN A 69 -1.64 -12.59 -2.94
N SER A 70 -0.85 -11.74 -3.60
CA SER A 70 0.26 -12.13 -4.48
C SER A 70 1.60 -12.32 -3.75
N LEU A 71 1.69 -11.86 -2.50
CA LEU A 71 2.95 -11.84 -1.75
C LEU A 71 3.42 -13.25 -1.37
N GLY A 72 4.71 -13.49 -1.58
CA GLY A 72 5.44 -14.58 -0.96
C GLY A 72 5.85 -14.27 0.49
N VAL A 73 6.34 -15.30 1.19
CA VAL A 73 6.77 -15.20 2.61
C VAL A 73 8.20 -14.69 2.80
N GLY A 74 8.83 -14.21 1.72
CA GLY A 74 10.20 -13.68 1.75
C GLY A 74 10.28 -12.27 2.34
N SER A 75 11.50 -11.85 2.73
CA SER A 75 11.73 -10.52 3.32
C SER A 75 11.38 -9.37 2.37
N GLU A 76 11.67 -9.52 1.08
CA GLU A 76 11.39 -8.49 0.06
C GLU A 76 9.87 -8.23 -0.07
N ASP A 77 9.07 -9.29 -0.22
CA ASP A 77 7.61 -9.17 -0.28
C ASP A 77 7.03 -8.61 1.01
N PHE A 78 7.64 -8.94 2.16
CA PHE A 78 7.24 -8.38 3.43
C PHE A 78 7.58 -6.88 3.52
N GLU A 79 8.75 -6.44 3.06
CA GLU A 79 9.11 -5.02 2.98
C GLU A 79 8.13 -4.23 2.12
N HIS A 80 7.69 -4.79 0.98
CA HIS A 80 6.64 -4.18 0.16
C HIS A 80 5.32 -4.08 0.93
N PHE A 81 4.93 -5.11 1.67
CA PHE A 81 3.73 -5.08 2.52
C PHE A 81 3.80 -3.95 3.55
N GLU A 82 4.83 -3.93 4.40
CA GLU A 82 4.94 -2.94 5.47
C GLU A 82 5.02 -1.51 4.93
N SER A 83 5.74 -1.30 3.83
CA SER A 83 5.90 0.01 3.20
C SER A 83 4.56 0.55 2.69
N ASN A 84 3.74 -0.30 2.07
CA ASN A 84 2.42 0.10 1.56
C ASN A 84 1.42 0.34 2.68
N ILE A 85 1.43 -0.46 3.74
CA ILE A 85 0.60 -0.21 4.93
C ILE A 85 0.95 1.15 5.53
N CYS A 86 2.23 1.44 5.75
CA CYS A 86 2.67 2.73 6.29
C CYS A 86 2.27 3.89 5.37
N ALA A 87 2.47 3.76 4.06
CA ALA A 87 2.11 4.78 3.08
C ALA A 87 0.59 5.04 3.03
N PHE A 88 -0.22 3.99 3.10
CA PHE A 88 -1.68 4.09 3.14
C PHE A 88 -2.15 4.89 4.36
N TYR A 89 -1.69 4.52 5.56
CA TYR A 89 -2.06 5.22 6.79
C TYR A 89 -1.52 6.65 6.84
N GLN A 90 -0.34 6.90 6.29
CA GLN A 90 0.18 8.26 6.14
C GLN A 90 -0.75 9.12 5.26
N CYS A 91 -1.19 8.63 4.09
CA CYS A 91 -2.14 9.37 3.26
C CYS A 91 -3.51 9.54 3.96
N MET A 92 -4.05 8.47 4.54
CA MET A 92 -5.37 8.52 5.19
C MET A 92 -5.38 9.50 6.38
N ILE A 93 -4.36 9.47 7.24
CA ILE A 93 -4.35 10.21 8.50
C ILE A 93 -3.66 11.57 8.36
N ASP A 94 -2.43 11.59 7.84
CA ASP A 94 -1.64 12.84 7.80
C ASP A 94 -2.14 13.76 6.67
N ASP A 95 -2.43 13.21 5.48
CA ASP A 95 -2.97 13.99 4.35
C ASP A 95 -4.50 14.18 4.43
N LYS A 96 -5.15 13.51 5.39
CA LYS A 96 -6.61 13.54 5.61
C LYS A 96 -7.39 13.16 4.36
N GLU A 97 -6.90 12.15 3.63
CA GLU A 97 -7.61 11.57 2.51
C GLU A 97 -8.94 10.96 3.02
N PRO A 98 -10.10 11.29 2.42
CA PRO A 98 -11.41 10.83 2.90
C PRO A 98 -11.68 9.38 2.46
N VAL A 99 -10.80 8.48 2.87
CA VAL A 99 -10.84 7.05 2.53
C VAL A 99 -11.11 6.23 3.80
N PRO A 100 -11.94 5.18 3.73
CA PRO A 100 -12.16 4.30 4.86
C PRO A 100 -10.91 3.44 5.10
N ASP A 101 -10.75 2.98 6.33
CA ASP A 101 -9.68 2.04 6.65
C ASP A 101 -10.02 0.65 6.06
N PHE A 102 -9.23 0.22 5.08
CA PHE A 102 -9.43 -1.06 4.39
C PHE A 102 -9.11 -2.29 5.27
N PHE A 103 -8.57 -2.10 6.47
CA PHE A 103 -8.23 -3.17 7.39
C PHE A 103 -9.24 -3.29 8.55
N GLU A 104 -10.34 -2.53 8.49
CA GLU A 104 -11.50 -2.72 9.37
C GLU A 104 -12.09 -4.13 9.26
N ILE A 105 -12.74 -4.59 10.33
CA ILE A 105 -13.41 -5.89 10.39
C ILE A 105 -14.43 -6.02 9.24
N GLY A 106 -14.33 -7.11 8.49
CA GLY A 106 -15.23 -7.42 7.37
C GLY A 106 -14.77 -6.89 6.00
N ARG A 107 -13.63 -6.18 5.93
CA ARG A 107 -13.01 -5.74 4.67
C ARG A 107 -12.15 -6.83 4.04
N SER A 108 -12.07 -6.85 2.71
CA SER A 108 -11.28 -7.86 1.97
C SER A 108 -9.79 -7.75 2.25
N CYS A 109 -9.25 -6.53 2.29
CA CYS A 109 -7.83 -6.30 2.59
C CYS A 109 -7.43 -6.83 3.97
N ARG A 110 -8.31 -6.71 4.99
CA ARG A 110 -8.09 -7.34 6.30
C ARG A 110 -7.95 -8.85 6.20
N ILE A 111 -8.91 -9.51 5.55
CA ILE A 111 -8.93 -10.97 5.39
C ILE A 111 -7.65 -11.45 4.68
N SER A 112 -7.25 -10.76 3.62
CA SER A 112 -6.00 -11.04 2.89
C SER A 112 -4.77 -10.84 3.76
N ALA A 113 -4.71 -9.76 4.55
CA ALA A 113 -3.61 -9.47 5.45
C ALA A 113 -3.49 -10.48 6.59
N GLU A 114 -4.60 -10.87 7.24
CA GLU A 114 -4.62 -11.91 8.28
C GLU A 114 -4.05 -13.22 7.73
N ARG A 115 -4.49 -13.63 6.54
CA ARG A 115 -3.97 -14.83 5.87
C ARG A 115 -2.48 -14.69 5.59
N TYR A 116 -2.04 -13.58 5.01
CA TYR A 116 -0.64 -13.34 4.69
C TYR A 116 0.26 -13.39 5.94
N LEU A 117 -0.11 -12.63 6.99
CA LEU A 117 0.64 -12.55 8.24
C LEU A 117 0.72 -13.90 8.98
N SER A 118 -0.30 -14.76 8.83
CA SER A 118 -0.26 -16.12 9.39
C SER A 118 0.79 -17.04 8.74
N LEU A 119 1.28 -16.68 7.55
CA LEU A 119 2.28 -17.44 6.80
C LEU A 119 3.69 -16.91 6.99
N VAL A 120 3.83 -15.64 7.37
CA VAL A 120 5.12 -14.98 7.56
C VAL A 120 5.74 -15.43 8.89
N SER A 121 6.98 -15.93 8.84
CA SER A 121 7.75 -16.35 10.02
C SER A 121 8.87 -15.39 10.39
N LEU A 122 8.93 -14.21 9.75
CA LEU A 122 9.95 -13.19 9.98
C LEU A 122 9.71 -12.48 11.31
N ASP A 123 10.78 -12.18 12.05
CA ASP A 123 10.71 -11.24 13.17
C ASP A 123 10.79 -9.81 12.65
N TYR A 124 9.63 -9.15 12.58
CA TYR A 124 9.47 -7.78 12.11
C TYR A 124 9.26 -6.78 13.25
N SER A 125 9.39 -7.22 14.51
CA SER A 125 9.13 -6.37 15.67
C SER A 125 10.02 -5.12 15.71
N ASN A 126 11.22 -5.18 15.12
CA ASN A 126 12.15 -4.05 15.05
C ASN A 126 12.12 -3.30 13.71
N ASN A 127 11.23 -3.68 12.77
CA ASN A 127 11.15 -3.00 11.49
C ASN A 127 10.61 -1.58 11.65
N HIS A 128 11.21 -0.65 10.90
CA HIS A 128 10.88 0.77 10.99
C HIS A 128 9.38 1.03 10.72
N TYR A 129 8.84 0.45 9.65
CA TYR A 129 7.45 0.65 9.25
C TYR A 129 6.46 0.08 10.26
N TYR A 130 6.74 -1.12 10.77
CA TYR A 130 5.98 -1.71 11.87
C TYR A 130 5.87 -0.74 13.06
N GLN A 131 7.02 -0.22 13.49
CA GLN A 131 7.08 0.71 14.62
C GLN A 131 6.35 2.02 14.33
N VAL A 132 6.47 2.58 13.12
CA VAL A 132 5.74 3.79 12.73
C VAL A 132 4.23 3.56 12.77
N VAL A 133 3.73 2.45 12.22
CA VAL A 133 2.29 2.15 12.22
C VAL A 133 1.77 1.94 13.63
N LYS A 134 2.50 1.20 14.47
CA LYS A 134 2.12 0.98 15.89
C LYS A 134 2.10 2.25 16.72
N THR A 135 3.05 3.16 16.49
CA THR A 135 3.24 4.34 17.36
C THR A 135 2.52 5.57 16.85
N LYS A 136 2.64 5.90 15.57
CA LYS A 136 2.10 7.13 14.96
C LYS A 136 0.66 6.95 14.49
N TYR A 137 0.30 5.74 14.08
CA TYR A 137 -1.03 5.41 13.55
C TYR A 137 -1.70 4.37 14.44
N SER A 138 -1.66 4.56 15.77
CA SER A 138 -2.16 3.57 16.73
C SER A 138 -3.65 3.24 16.58
N GLN A 139 -4.43 4.14 15.98
CA GLN A 139 -5.84 3.93 15.62
C GLN A 139 -6.06 3.07 14.36
N ALA A 140 -5.01 2.72 13.62
CA ALA A 140 -5.09 1.92 12.40
C ALA A 140 -5.63 0.51 12.69
N ALA A 141 -6.63 0.06 11.94
CA ALA A 141 -7.26 -1.24 12.15
C ALA A 141 -6.30 -2.42 11.90
N ILE A 142 -5.28 -2.24 11.05
CA ILE A 142 -4.23 -3.26 10.84
C ILE A 142 -3.53 -3.65 12.16
N ASN A 143 -3.44 -2.74 13.14
CA ASN A 143 -2.73 -2.98 14.41
C ASN A 143 -3.35 -4.10 15.26
N GLU A 144 -4.57 -4.50 14.97
CA GLU A 144 -5.24 -5.62 15.64
C GLU A 144 -4.74 -6.99 15.17
N ILE A 145 -4.14 -7.06 13.97
CA ILE A 145 -3.73 -8.31 13.32
C ILE A 145 -2.23 -8.36 13.02
N TRP A 146 -1.55 -7.21 13.10
CA TRP A 146 -0.14 -7.02 12.82
C TRP A 146 0.47 -6.20 13.94
#